data_AF-A0A7C5FNQ9-F1
#
_entry.id   AF-A0A7C5FNQ9-F1
#
_cell.length_a   1.000
_cell.length_b   1.000
_cell.length_c   1.000
_cell.angle_alpha   90.00
_cell.angle_beta   90.00
_cell.angle_gamma   90.00
#
_symmetry.space_group_name_H-M   'P 1'
#
loop_
_entity.id
_entity.type
_entity.pdbx_description
1 polymer ?
#
loop_
_entity_poly.entity_id
_entity_poly.type
_entity_poly.pdbx_seq_one_letter_code
_entity_poly.pdbx_strand_id
1 'polypeptide(L)'
;MEVWALVMFAALFLLLLVGFPVAFTLGAVALGFGSVFLGLDFFNLLPLRIWGIMTNFTLLAVPLFVFMGVILEKSGIAEELLETMGRLFGRIRGGLAISVVAVGALLAATTGVVGASVVTMAVIALPAMLKHGYAPTLASGTIAASGTLGQIIPPSIILILLGDVIGVPVGQL
;
A
#
# COMPACT_ATOMS: atom_id res chain seq x y z
N MET A 1 30.01 -13.13 17.69
CA MET A 1 29.28 -12.35 16.67
C MET A 1 27.88 -12.91 16.44
N GLU A 2 27.72 -14.22 16.28
CA GLU A 2 26.42 -14.86 15.97
C GLU A 2 25.35 -14.73 17.09
N VAL A 3 25.74 -14.87 18.37
CA VAL A 3 24.80 -14.75 19.50
C VAL A 3 24.16 -13.35 19.57
N TRP A 4 24.93 -12.30 19.28
CA TRP A 4 24.42 -10.92 19.31
C TRP A 4 23.47 -10.62 18.14
N ALA A 5 23.72 -11.23 16.97
CA ALA A 5 22.78 -11.15 15.85
C ALA A 5 21.45 -11.84 16.20
N LEU A 6 21.50 -13.00 16.86
CA LEU A 6 20.30 -13.70 17.34
C LEU A 6 19.53 -12.89 18.39
N VAL A 7 20.25 -12.23 19.32
CA VAL A 7 19.62 -11.36 20.33
C VAL A 7 19.00 -10.11 19.70
N MET A 8 19.66 -9.49 18.72
CA MET A 8 19.11 -8.36 17.97
C MET A 8 17.84 -8.76 17.22
N PHE A 9 17.86 -9.93 16.56
CA PHE A 9 16.71 -10.47 15.85
C PHE A 9 15.55 -10.79 16.81
N ALA A 10 15.83 -11.42 17.96
CA ALA A 10 14.82 -11.73 18.97
C ALA A 10 14.21 -10.45 19.56
N ALA A 11 15.02 -9.42 19.84
CA ALA A 11 14.55 -8.14 20.35
C ALA A 11 13.63 -7.43 19.33
N LEU A 12 14.01 -7.43 18.04
CA LEU A 12 13.17 -6.94 16.97
C LEU A 12 11.82 -7.67 16.93
N PHE A 13 11.86 -9.00 16.96
CA PHE A 13 10.67 -9.82 16.83
C PHE A 13 9.70 -9.60 18.00
N LEU A 14 10.21 -9.52 19.23
CA LEU A 14 9.41 -9.23 20.41
C LEU A 14 8.79 -7.83 20.35
N LEU A 15 9.55 -6.81 19.93
CA LEU A 15 9.03 -5.44 19.78
C LEU A 15 7.94 -5.33 18.71
N LEU A 16 8.04 -6.10 17.63
CA LEU A 16 6.99 -6.19 16.62
C LEU A 16 5.72 -6.86 17.17
N LEU A 17 5.86 -7.89 18.01
CA LEU A 17 4.72 -8.56 18.65
C LEU A 17 3.97 -7.65 19.64
N VAL A 18 4.65 -6.68 20.25
CA VAL A 18 4.02 -5.65 21.10
C VAL A 18 3.11 -4.71 20.28
N GLY A 19 3.16 -4.77 18.95
CA GLY A 19 2.30 -3.99 18.05
C GLY A 19 2.77 -2.55 17.85
N PHE A 20 4.02 -2.24 18.19
CA PHE A 20 4.60 -0.93 17.95
C PHE A 20 4.87 -0.74 16.44
N PRO A 21 4.75 0.48 15.87
CA PRO A 21 4.88 0.67 14.43
C PRO A 21 6.28 0.25 13.92
N VAL A 22 6.26 -0.54 12.84
CA VAL A 22 7.43 -1.27 12.30
C VAL A 22 8.64 -0.37 12.04
N ALA A 23 8.41 0.85 11.55
CA ALA A 23 9.49 1.81 11.26
C ALA A 23 10.28 2.19 12.52
N PHE A 24 9.57 2.45 13.63
CA PHE A 24 10.20 2.82 14.89
C PHE A 24 10.89 1.64 15.55
N THR A 25 10.32 0.44 15.46
CA THR A 25 10.95 -0.77 16.01
C THR A 25 12.24 -1.11 15.27
N LEU A 26 12.23 -1.08 13.93
CA LEU A 26 13.44 -1.31 13.12
C LEU A 26 14.50 -0.26 13.43
N GLY A 27 14.12 1.02 13.45
CA GLY A 27 15.04 2.12 13.74
C GLY A 27 15.62 2.03 15.15
N ALA A 28 14.79 1.83 16.18
CA ALA A 28 15.24 1.76 17.56
C ALA A 28 16.17 0.57 17.81
N VAL A 29 15.87 -0.61 17.27
CA VAL A 29 16.74 -1.79 17.40
C VAL A 29 18.05 -1.58 16.64
N ALA A 30 18.00 -1.04 15.41
CA ALA A 30 19.19 -0.76 14.62
C ALA A 30 20.11 0.28 15.28
N LEU A 31 19.55 1.36 15.83
CA LEU A 31 20.31 2.40 16.54
C LEU A 31 20.82 1.91 17.90
N GLY A 32 20.00 1.15 18.63
CA GLY A 32 20.36 0.58 19.93
C GLY A 32 21.55 -0.37 19.81
N PHE A 33 21.44 -1.40 18.97
CA PHE A 33 22.55 -2.33 18.74
C PHE A 33 23.71 -1.66 18.00
N GLY A 34 23.44 -0.78 17.03
CA GLY A 34 24.47 -0.04 16.31
C GLY A 34 25.36 0.78 17.25
N SER A 35 24.77 1.50 18.22
CA SER A 35 25.54 2.29 19.19
C SER A 35 26.41 1.45 20.13
N VAL A 36 25.94 0.25 20.52
CA VAL A 36 26.68 -0.66 21.41
C VAL A 36 27.86 -1.34 20.70
N PHE A 37 27.70 -1.70 19.43
CA PHE A 37 28.71 -2.51 18.70
C PHE A 37 29.62 -1.71 17.77
N LEU A 38 29.13 -0.61 17.20
CA LEU A 38 29.89 0.24 16.26
C LEU A 38 30.32 1.57 16.88
N GLY A 39 29.88 1.87 18.12
CA GLY A 39 30.17 3.11 18.82
C GLY A 39 29.33 4.30 18.32
N LEU A 40 29.57 5.48 18.91
CA LEU A 40 28.84 6.71 18.53
C LEU A 40 29.27 7.26 17.16
N ASP A 41 30.43 6.85 16.65
CA ASP A 41 30.91 7.28 15.32
C ASP A 41 30.07 6.69 14.18
N PHE A 42 29.32 5.60 14.43
CA PHE A 42 28.36 5.04 13.49
C PHE A 42 27.30 6.05 13.06
N PHE A 43 26.91 6.99 13.93
CA PHE A 43 25.93 8.01 13.62
C PHE A 43 26.43 8.98 12.53
N ASN A 44 27.75 9.09 12.31
CA ASN A 44 28.31 9.89 11.22
C ASN A 44 28.00 9.30 9.83
N LEU A 45 27.61 8.03 9.75
CA LEU A 45 27.18 7.38 8.51
C LEU A 45 25.69 7.61 8.21
N LEU A 46 24.89 8.02 9.20
CA LEU A 46 23.46 8.26 9.00
C LEU A 46 23.19 9.36 7.96
N PRO A 47 23.86 10.53 7.97
CA PRO A 47 23.67 11.54 6.93
C PRO A 47 23.92 11.01 5.52
N LEU A 48 24.98 10.23 5.32
CA LEU A 48 25.29 9.60 4.03
C LEU A 48 24.20 8.60 3.62
N ARG A 49 23.67 7.82 4.57
CA ARG A 49 22.60 6.87 4.31
C ARG A 49 21.29 7.57 3.95
N ILE A 50 20.93 8.62 4.69
CA ILE A 50 19.74 9.44 4.42
C ILE A 50 19.87 10.11 3.05
N TRP A 51 21.03 10.70 2.75
CA TRP A 51 21.30 11.32 1.46
C TRP A 51 21.15 10.31 0.32
N GLY A 52 21.71 9.11 0.45
CA GLY A 52 21.57 8.04 -0.55
C GLY A 52 20.10 7.66 -0.83
N ILE A 53 19.27 7.59 0.20
CA ILE A 53 17.82 7.35 0.06
C ILE A 53 17.13 8.54 -0.61
N MET A 54 17.46 9.78 -0.22
CA MET A 54 16.87 10.99 -0.80
C MET A 54 17.20 11.16 -2.30
N THR A 55 18.40 10.72 -2.73
CA THR A 55 18.81 10.78 -4.13
C THR A 55 18.35 9.58 -4.96
N ASN A 56 17.63 8.63 -4.37
CA ASN A 56 17.17 7.44 -5.07
C ASN A 56 16.07 7.80 -6.07
N PHE A 57 16.39 7.69 -7.36
CA PHE A 57 15.48 8.02 -8.46
C PHE A 57 14.24 7.10 -8.49
N THR A 58 14.36 5.85 -8.03
CA THR A 58 13.23 4.92 -7.92
C THR A 58 12.19 5.43 -6.93
N LEU A 59 12.62 6.03 -5.81
CA LEU A 59 11.72 6.59 -4.81
C LEU A 59 11.02 7.87 -5.27
N LEU A 60 11.54 8.56 -6.29
CA LEU A 60 10.87 9.70 -6.94
C LEU A 60 9.54 9.29 -7.58
N ALA A 61 9.42 8.03 -8.00
CA ALA A 61 8.15 7.49 -8.51
C ALA A 61 7.04 7.55 -7.45
N VAL A 62 7.35 7.34 -6.16
CA VAL A 62 6.35 7.25 -5.09
C VAL A 62 5.52 8.53 -4.95
N PRO A 63 6.11 9.74 -4.80
CA PRO A 63 5.34 10.99 -4.80
C PRO A 63 4.53 11.22 -6.07
N LEU A 64 5.07 10.90 -7.24
CA LEU A 64 4.36 11.08 -8.52
C LEU A 64 3.14 10.15 -8.62
N PHE A 65 3.26 8.92 -8.14
CA PHE A 65 2.14 7.98 -8.07
C PHE A 65 1.08 8.41 -7.08
N VAL A 66 1.47 8.86 -5.89
CA VAL A 66 0.53 9.43 -4.92
C VAL A 66 -0.20 10.63 -5.52
N PHE A 67 0.52 11.52 -6.20
CA PHE A 67 -0.07 12.68 -6.87
C PHE A 67 -1.09 12.28 -7.94
N MET A 68 -0.75 11.31 -8.79
CA MET A 68 -1.68 10.75 -9.78
C MET A 68 -2.93 10.15 -9.13
N GLY A 69 -2.76 9.33 -8.07
CA GLY A 69 -3.86 8.73 -7.33
C GLY A 69 -4.81 9.78 -6.76
N VAL A 70 -4.27 10.85 -6.17
CA VAL A 70 -5.06 11.97 -5.64
C VAL A 70 -5.81 12.72 -6.75
N ILE A 71 -5.18 12.97 -7.90
CA ILE A 71 -5.86 13.59 -9.05
C ILE A 71 -7.04 12.71 -9.52
N LEU A 72 -6.82 11.40 -9.63
CA LEU A 72 -7.85 10.46 -10.09
C LEU A 72 -9.03 10.39 -9.11
N GLU A 73 -8.75 10.43 -7.81
CA GLU A 73 -9.77 10.47 -6.77
C GLU A 73 -10.53 11.80 -6.76
N LYS A 74 -9.82 12.94 -6.84
CA LYS A 74 -10.42 14.28 -6.75
C LYS A 74 -11.13 14.73 -8.04
N SER A 75 -10.83 14.12 -9.18
CA SER A 75 -11.46 14.43 -10.46
C SER A 75 -12.88 13.85 -10.61
N GLY A 76 -13.32 12.95 -9.71
CA GLY A 76 -14.63 12.31 -9.80
C GLY A 76 -14.73 11.18 -10.84
N ILE A 77 -13.64 10.91 -11.58
CA ILE A 77 -13.58 9.84 -12.59
C ILE A 77 -13.90 8.47 -11.96
N ALA A 78 -13.50 8.26 -10.70
CA ALA A 78 -13.81 7.07 -9.92
C ALA A 78 -15.32 6.75 -9.86
N GLU A 79 -16.14 7.76 -9.61
CA GLU A 79 -17.59 7.62 -9.46
C GLU A 79 -18.25 7.41 -10.83
N GLU A 80 -17.82 8.16 -11.83
CA GLU A 80 -18.31 8.03 -13.21
C GLU A 80 -17.98 6.66 -13.82
N LEU A 81 -16.79 6.11 -13.53
CA LEU A 81 -16.40 4.75 -13.89
C LEU A 81 -17.30 3.72 -13.22
N LEU A 82 -17.63 3.89 -11.94
CA LEU A 82 -18.51 2.96 -11.21
C LEU A 82 -19.93 2.96 -11.80
N GLU A 83 -20.50 4.13 -12.09
CA GLU A 83 -21.80 4.23 -12.76
C GLU A 83 -21.79 3.61 -14.16
N THR A 84 -20.75 3.92 -14.95
CA THR A 84 -20.61 3.42 -16.32
C THR A 84 -20.46 1.89 -16.33
N MET A 85 -19.63 1.35 -15.44
CA MET A 85 -19.48 -0.10 -15.29
C MET A 85 -20.76 -0.74 -14.75
N GLY A 86 -21.49 -0.07 -13.86
CA GLY A 86 -22.80 -0.51 -13.39
C GLY A 86 -23.83 -0.61 -14.52
N ARG A 87 -23.82 0.33 -15.47
CA ARG A 87 -24.66 0.29 -16.68
C ARG A 87 -24.20 -0.81 -17.66
N LEU A 88 -22.89 -0.96 -17.84
CA LEU A 88 -22.30 -1.96 -18.72
C LEU A 88 -22.63 -3.39 -18.27
N PHE A 89 -22.45 -3.67 -16.99
CA PHE A 89 -22.70 -4.99 -16.40
C PHE A 89 -24.12 -5.16 -15.84
N GLY A 90 -24.97 -4.13 -15.87
CA GLY A 90 -26.31 -4.15 -15.26
C GLY A 90 -27.28 -5.19 -15.83
N ARG A 91 -27.00 -5.73 -17.03
CA ARG A 91 -27.76 -6.84 -17.63
C ARG A 91 -27.38 -8.21 -17.06
N ILE A 92 -26.25 -8.31 -16.36
CA ILE A 92 -25.74 -9.54 -15.77
C ILE A 92 -26.18 -9.63 -14.31
N ARG A 93 -26.66 -10.80 -13.88
CA ARG A 93 -26.93 -11.07 -12.45
C ARG A 93 -25.63 -10.92 -11.66
N GLY A 94 -25.60 -9.99 -10.71
CA GLY A 94 -24.38 -9.65 -9.97
C GLY A 94 -23.51 -8.55 -10.61
N GLY A 95 -23.99 -7.91 -11.68
CA GLY A 95 -23.21 -6.93 -12.45
C GLY A 95 -22.59 -5.81 -11.63
N LEU A 96 -23.34 -5.28 -10.64
CA LEU A 96 -22.85 -4.22 -9.76
C LEU A 96 -21.64 -4.67 -8.91
N ALA A 97 -21.63 -5.91 -8.41
CA ALA A 97 -20.49 -6.45 -7.67
C ALA A 97 -19.25 -6.61 -8.58
N ILE A 98 -19.46 -7.01 -9.84
CA ILE A 98 -18.38 -7.09 -10.84
C ILE A 98 -17.82 -5.70 -11.13
N SER A 99 -18.69 -4.69 -11.27
CA SER A 99 -18.28 -3.29 -11.43
C SER A 99 -17.44 -2.80 -10.26
N VAL A 100 -17.83 -3.14 -9.03
CA VAL A 100 -17.07 -2.77 -7.81
C VAL A 100 -15.70 -3.45 -7.78
N VAL A 101 -15.58 -4.70 -8.22
CA VAL A 101 -14.29 -5.38 -8.31
C VAL A 101 -13.41 -4.73 -9.37
N ALA A 102 -13.95 -4.47 -10.56
CA ALA A 102 -13.18 -3.89 -11.66
C ALA A 102 -12.72 -2.46 -11.36
N VAL A 103 -13.65 -1.59 -10.93
CA VAL A 103 -13.35 -0.19 -10.59
C VAL A 103 -12.52 -0.11 -9.32
N GLY A 104 -12.83 -0.91 -8.31
CA GLY A 104 -12.05 -1.00 -7.09
C GLY A 104 -10.62 -1.43 -7.36
N ALA A 105 -10.39 -2.41 -8.23
CA ALA A 105 -9.04 -2.82 -8.62
C ALA A 105 -8.27 -1.71 -9.36
N LEU A 106 -8.92 -1.02 -10.31
CA LEU A 106 -8.31 0.09 -11.04
C LEU A 106 -7.93 1.27 -10.13
N LEU A 107 -8.83 1.66 -9.21
CA LEU A 107 -8.57 2.75 -8.27
C LEU A 107 -7.57 2.36 -7.19
N ALA A 108 -7.62 1.12 -6.70
CA ALA A 108 -6.65 0.63 -5.74
C ALA A 108 -5.25 0.53 -6.34
N ALA A 109 -5.13 0.19 -7.63
CA ALA A 109 -3.86 0.15 -8.35
C ALA A 109 -3.18 1.53 -8.33
N THR A 110 -3.93 2.60 -8.60
CA THR A 110 -3.36 3.94 -8.67
C THR A 110 -3.02 4.57 -7.32
N THR A 111 -3.73 4.19 -6.25
CA THR A 111 -3.46 4.71 -4.90
C THR A 111 -2.41 3.91 -4.15
N GLY A 112 -2.24 2.60 -4.45
CA GLY A 112 -1.19 1.75 -3.86
C GLY A 112 -1.32 1.50 -2.35
N VAL A 113 -2.38 2.00 -1.69
CA VAL A 113 -2.61 1.92 -0.25
C VAL A 113 -4.01 1.35 0.03
N VAL A 114 -4.05 0.09 0.45
CA VAL A 114 -5.30 -0.67 0.68
C VAL A 114 -6.26 0.06 1.62
N GLY A 115 -5.75 0.64 2.71
CA GLY A 115 -6.60 1.33 3.69
C GLY A 115 -7.36 2.51 3.10
N ALA A 116 -6.70 3.35 2.30
CA ALA A 116 -7.33 4.52 1.68
C ALA A 116 -8.36 4.08 0.62
N SER A 117 -7.96 3.20 -0.29
CA SER A 117 -8.82 2.76 -1.40
C SER A 117 -10.08 2.04 -0.92
N VAL A 118 -9.97 1.19 0.11
CA VAL A 118 -11.12 0.48 0.70
C VAL A 118 -12.10 1.46 1.35
N VAL A 119 -11.61 2.48 2.05
CA VAL A 119 -12.47 3.49 2.68
C VAL A 119 -13.20 4.31 1.61
N THR A 120 -12.50 4.78 0.58
CA THR A 120 -13.11 5.54 -0.52
C THR A 120 -14.16 4.70 -1.25
N MET A 121 -13.86 3.44 -1.56
CA MET A 121 -14.82 2.51 -2.17
C MET A 121 -15.99 2.16 -1.25
N ALA A 122 -15.77 2.06 0.06
CA ALA A 122 -16.86 1.85 1.00
C ALA A 122 -17.81 3.05 1.03
N VAL A 123 -17.31 4.28 0.98
CA VAL A 123 -18.15 5.49 0.96
C VAL A 123 -18.98 5.57 -0.33
N ILE A 124 -18.41 5.21 -1.47
CA ILE A 124 -19.06 5.37 -2.78
C ILE A 124 -19.93 4.15 -3.14
N ALA A 125 -19.38 2.93 -3.04
CA ALA A 125 -20.02 1.73 -3.56
C ALA A 125 -20.98 1.05 -2.58
N LEU A 126 -20.73 1.13 -1.26
CA LEU A 126 -21.57 0.44 -0.27
C LEU A 126 -23.03 0.91 -0.29
N PRO A 127 -23.34 2.23 -0.29
CA PRO A 127 -24.73 2.69 -0.36
C PRO A 127 -25.43 2.24 -1.65
N ALA A 128 -24.71 2.27 -2.78
CA ALA A 128 -25.23 1.84 -4.07
C ALA A 128 -25.55 0.34 -4.09
N MET A 129 -24.68 -0.51 -3.53
CA MET A 129 -24.91 -1.96 -3.44
C MET A 129 -26.10 -2.30 -2.54
N LEU A 130 -26.23 -1.67 -1.39
CA LEU A 130 -27.36 -1.89 -0.46
C LEU A 130 -28.69 -1.48 -1.09
N LYS A 131 -28.74 -0.35 -1.81
CA LYS A 131 -29.94 0.10 -2.52
C LYS A 131 -30.40 -0.89 -3.60
N HIS A 132 -29.49 -1.66 -4.18
CA HIS A 132 -29.79 -2.70 -5.16
C HIS A 132 -30.04 -4.08 -4.54
N GLY A 133 -30.19 -4.16 -3.20
CA GLY A 133 -30.57 -5.39 -2.50
C GLY A 133 -29.43 -6.39 -2.27
N TYR A 134 -28.17 -5.96 -2.39
CA TYR A 134 -27.04 -6.82 -2.01
C TYR A 134 -26.99 -7.02 -0.49
N ALA A 135 -26.65 -8.23 -0.05
CA ALA A 135 -26.40 -8.50 1.36
C ALA A 135 -25.20 -7.66 1.86
N PRO A 136 -25.27 -7.06 3.06
CA PRO A 136 -24.17 -6.26 3.61
C PRO A 136 -22.84 -7.01 3.66
N THR A 137 -22.88 -8.30 3.98
CA THR A 137 -21.69 -9.18 4.03
C THR A 137 -21.05 -9.37 2.67
N LEU A 138 -21.85 -9.51 1.61
CA LEU A 138 -21.36 -9.62 0.24
C LEU A 138 -20.75 -8.29 -0.18
N ALA A 139 -21.46 -7.17 0.03
CA ALA A 139 -20.99 -5.85 -0.36
C ALA A 139 -19.68 -5.46 0.34
N SER A 140 -19.61 -5.58 1.67
CA SER A 140 -18.39 -5.28 2.42
C SER A 140 -17.24 -6.21 2.03
N GLY A 141 -17.52 -7.50 1.82
CA GLY A 141 -16.53 -8.47 1.38
C GLY A 141 -15.99 -8.17 -0.02
N THR A 142 -16.85 -7.78 -0.96
CA THR A 142 -16.40 -7.44 -2.33
C THR A 142 -15.56 -6.16 -2.34
N ILE A 143 -15.96 -5.14 -1.57
CA ILE A 143 -15.21 -3.88 -1.45
C ILE A 143 -13.85 -4.11 -0.78
N ALA A 144 -13.82 -4.89 0.31
CA ALA A 144 -12.57 -5.22 1.00
C ALA A 144 -11.63 -6.03 0.09
N ALA A 145 -12.16 -7.03 -0.64
CA ALA A 145 -11.37 -7.82 -1.57
C ALA A 145 -10.85 -6.97 -2.75
N SER A 146 -11.71 -6.13 -3.37
CA SER A 146 -11.31 -5.31 -4.51
C SER A 146 -10.21 -4.31 -4.16
N GLY A 147 -10.26 -3.73 -2.97
CA GLY A 147 -9.20 -2.82 -2.49
C GLY A 147 -7.84 -3.48 -2.30
N THR A 148 -7.77 -4.79 -2.07
CA THR A 148 -6.48 -5.51 -1.96
C THR A 148 -5.86 -5.84 -3.32
N LEU A 149 -6.67 -5.97 -4.38
CA LEU A 149 -6.18 -6.29 -5.73
C LEU A 149 -5.26 -5.21 -6.30
N GLY A 150 -5.46 -3.95 -5.89
CA GLY A 150 -4.63 -2.83 -6.34
C GLY A 150 -3.15 -2.93 -5.96
N GLN A 151 -2.80 -3.71 -4.93
CA GLN A 151 -1.39 -3.89 -4.58
C GLN A 151 -0.61 -4.67 -5.65
N ILE A 152 -1.30 -5.52 -6.41
CA ILE A 152 -0.71 -6.46 -7.38
C ILE A 152 -0.65 -5.85 -8.78
N ILE A 153 -1.55 -4.93 -9.12
CA ILE A 153 -1.64 -4.35 -10.47
C ILE A 153 -0.62 -3.20 -10.58
N PRO A 154 0.39 -3.29 -11.47
CA PRO A 154 1.28 -2.17 -11.75
C PRO A 154 0.48 -1.00 -12.35
N PRO A 155 0.82 0.25 -12.00
CA PRO A 155 1.91 0.67 -11.13
C PRO A 155 1.52 0.70 -9.64
N SER A 156 2.27 0.01 -8.76
CA SER A 156 1.99 0.00 -7.31
C SER A 156 3.20 0.44 -6.48
N ILE A 157 2.95 1.21 -5.41
CA ILE A 157 4.01 1.70 -4.48
C ILE A 157 4.79 0.52 -3.88
N ILE A 158 4.11 -0.59 -3.60
CA ILE A 158 4.70 -1.79 -3.03
C ILE A 158 5.66 -2.44 -4.04
N LEU A 159 5.28 -2.54 -5.31
CA LEU A 159 6.15 -3.08 -6.36
C LEU A 159 7.38 -2.18 -6.60
N ILE A 160 7.21 -0.86 -6.54
CA ILE A 160 8.32 0.11 -6.64
C ILE A 160 9.32 -0.11 -5.50
N LEU A 161 8.83 -0.19 -4.25
CA LEU A 161 9.66 -0.42 -3.08
C LEU A 161 10.32 -1.80 -3.10
N LEU A 162 9.59 -2.83 -3.54
CA LEU A 162 10.11 -4.19 -3.62
C LEU A 162 11.19 -4.30 -4.71
N GLY A 163 10.98 -3.68 -5.87
CA GLY A 163 11.98 -3.59 -6.93
C GLY A 163 13.25 -2.88 -6.47
N ASP A 164 13.12 -1.79 -5.70
CA ASP A 164 14.25 -1.08 -5.09
C ASP A 164 15.03 -1.97 -4.09
N VAL A 165 14.33 -2.69 -3.21
CA VAL A 165 14.96 -3.55 -2.20
C VAL A 165 15.63 -4.79 -2.82
N ILE A 166 15.02 -5.39 -3.85
CA ILE A 166 15.56 -6.58 -4.53
C ILE A 166 16.60 -6.18 -5.60
N GLY A 167 16.66 -4.92 -6.02
CA GLY A 167 17.58 -4.42 -7.03
C GLY A 167 17.16 -4.75 -8.47
N VAL A 168 15.86 -4.96 -8.71
CA VAL A 168 15.29 -5.26 -10.04
C VAL A 168 14.72 -3.98 -10.65
N PRO A 169 14.95 -3.70 -11.95
CA PRO A 169 14.38 -2.52 -12.60
C PRO A 169 12.85 -2.52 -12.51
N VAL A 170 12.30 -1.49 -11.86
CA VAL A 170 10.84 -1.34 -11.68
C VAL A 170 10.10 -1.22 -13.01
N GLY A 171 10.75 -0.71 -14.07
CA GLY A 171 10.15 -0.64 -15.41
C GLY A 171 9.97 -1.99 -16.11
N GLN A 172 10.46 -3.10 -15.53
CA GLN A 172 10.27 -4.46 -16.04
C GLN A 172 9.23 -5.28 -15.23
N LEU A 173 8.64 -4.69 -14.18
CA LEU A 173 7.58 -5.25 -13.33
C LEU A 173 6.21 -4.73 -13.75
#